data_AF-A0A3R9TTK1-F1
#
_entry.id   AF-A0A3R9TTK1-F1
#
_cell.length_a   1.000
_cell.length_b   1.000
_cell.length_c   1.000
_cell.angle_alpha   90.00
_cell.angle_beta   90.00
_cell.angle_gamma   90.00
#
_symmetry.space_group_name_H-M   'P 1'
#
loop_
_entity.id
_entity.type
_entity.pdbx_description
1 polymer ?
#
loop_
_entity_poly.entity_id
_entity_poly.type
_entity_poly.pdbx_seq_one_letter_code
_entity_poly.pdbx_strand_id
1 'polypeptide(L)'
;QAYVYEGVDHAFARPKSNHYHKPSARFAHGRTVTALHETIGPKYDLVTLWEEHIRHEFDTRDVPATMATMVAEPYVNHIPTLTGGVGQSQLARFYQYHFV
;
A
#
# COMPACT_ATOMS: atom_id res chain seq x y z
N GLN A 1 -3.86 -22.71 -9.88
CA GLN A 1 -2.95 -22.66 -11.05
C GLN A 1 -1.52 -22.95 -10.60
N ALA A 2 -0.74 -23.69 -11.39
CA ALA A 2 0.68 -23.94 -11.12
C ALA A 2 1.55 -23.20 -12.16
N TYR A 3 2.75 -22.78 -11.76
CA TYR A 3 3.68 -22.01 -12.60
C TYR A 3 5.06 -22.68 -12.63
N VAL A 4 5.68 -22.68 -13.81
CA VAL A 4 7.07 -23.14 -14.02
C VAL A 4 7.98 -21.92 -14.20
N TYR A 5 9.20 -22.00 -13.67
CA TYR A 5 10.22 -20.96 -13.80
C TYR A 5 11.43 -21.58 -14.51
N GLU A 6 11.64 -21.21 -15.77
CA GLU A 6 12.74 -21.75 -16.57
C GLU A 6 14.09 -21.23 -16.09
N GLY A 7 15.11 -22.08 -16.17
CA GLY A 7 16.50 -21.72 -15.85
C GLY A 7 16.79 -21.49 -14.36
N VAL A 8 15.89 -21.89 -13.45
CA VAL A 8 16.12 -21.83 -12.00
C VAL A 8 15.95 -23.20 -11.34
N ASP A 9 16.76 -23.43 -10.32
CA ASP A 9 16.75 -24.69 -9.57
C ASP A 9 15.70 -24.68 -8.44
N HIS A 10 15.50 -25.83 -7.80
CA HIS A 10 14.70 -25.97 -6.60
C HIS A 10 15.10 -24.93 -5.53
N ALA A 11 14.12 -24.49 -4.75
CA ALA A 11 14.30 -23.49 -3.69
C ALA A 11 14.82 -22.11 -4.16
N PHE A 12 14.53 -21.72 -5.41
CA PHE A 12 14.94 -20.41 -5.94
C PHE A 12 14.42 -19.19 -5.17
N ALA A 13 13.36 -19.35 -4.37
CA ALA A 13 12.77 -18.29 -3.57
C ALA A 13 13.39 -18.15 -2.16
N ARG A 14 14.34 -19.01 -1.78
CA ARG A 14 14.96 -19.00 -0.44
C ARG A 14 16.07 -17.95 -0.37
N PRO A 15 15.92 -16.84 0.39
CA PRO A 15 16.98 -15.85 0.51
C PRO A 15 18.25 -16.47 1.11
N LYS A 16 19.43 -15.97 0.68
CA LYS A 16 20.76 -16.45 1.11
C LYS A 16 21.10 -17.90 0.70
N SER A 17 20.30 -18.52 -0.16
CA SER A 17 20.61 -19.81 -0.79
C SER A 17 21.45 -19.61 -2.05
N ASN A 18 22.29 -20.60 -2.40
CA ASN A 18 22.99 -20.64 -3.69
C ASN A 18 22.03 -20.72 -4.89
N HIS A 19 20.80 -21.19 -4.64
CA HIS A 19 19.75 -21.30 -5.66
C HIS A 19 18.93 -20.00 -5.80
N TYR A 20 19.16 -18.98 -4.96
CA TYR A 20 18.32 -17.79 -4.92
C TYR A 20 18.33 -17.03 -6.26
N HIS A 21 17.19 -17.00 -6.93
CA HIS A 21 17.01 -16.25 -8.17
C HIS A 21 16.01 -15.11 -7.96
N LYS A 22 16.53 -13.92 -7.68
CA LYS A 22 15.77 -12.72 -7.28
C LYS A 22 14.59 -12.39 -8.23
N PRO A 23 14.75 -12.39 -9.58
CA PRO A 23 13.63 -12.11 -10.47
C PRO A 23 12.48 -13.11 -10.33
N SER A 24 12.79 -14.42 -10.40
CA SER A 24 11.78 -15.47 -10.27
C SER A 24 11.11 -15.47 -8.90
N ALA A 25 11.88 -15.24 -7.83
CA ALA A 25 11.35 -15.13 -6.48
C ALA A 25 10.33 -13.99 -6.33
N ARG A 26 10.61 -12.81 -6.91
CA ARG A 26 9.69 -11.67 -6.88
C ARG A 26 8.42 -11.94 -7.70
N PHE A 27 8.55 -12.53 -8.89
CA PHE A 27 7.39 -12.91 -9.69
C PHE A 27 6.51 -13.95 -9.00
N ALA A 28 7.13 -14.99 -8.43
CA ALA A 28 6.42 -16.02 -7.66
C ALA A 28 5.69 -15.40 -6.47
N HIS A 29 6.36 -14.56 -5.70
CA HIS A 29 5.75 -13.84 -4.58
C HIS A 29 4.55 -12.98 -5.02
N GLY A 30 4.71 -12.17 -6.07
CA GLY A 30 3.61 -11.36 -6.61
C GLY A 30 2.40 -12.19 -7.02
N ARG A 31 2.62 -13.29 -7.75
CA ARG A 31 1.55 -14.24 -8.13
C ARG A 31 0.87 -14.87 -6.92
N THR A 32 1.62 -15.24 -5.90
CA THR A 32 1.06 -15.78 -4.65
C THR A 32 0.21 -14.73 -3.96
N VAL A 33 0.68 -13.48 -3.84
CA VAL A 33 -0.10 -12.38 -3.24
C VAL A 33 -1.38 -12.12 -4.04
N THR A 34 -1.32 -12.09 -5.38
CA THR A 34 -2.51 -11.94 -6.24
C THR A 34 -3.51 -13.08 -6.00
N ALA A 35 -3.06 -14.33 -6.04
CA ALA A 35 -3.94 -15.48 -5.83
C ALA A 35 -4.58 -15.48 -4.44
N LEU A 36 -3.81 -15.12 -3.40
CA LEU A 36 -4.33 -14.95 -2.05
C LEU A 36 -5.37 -13.84 -2.01
N HIS A 37 -5.04 -12.64 -2.48
CA HIS A 37 -5.97 -11.50 -2.52
C HIS A 37 -7.29 -11.83 -3.25
N GLU A 38 -7.24 -12.54 -4.37
CA GLU A 38 -8.44 -12.96 -5.10
C GLU A 38 -9.30 -13.99 -4.35
N THR A 39 -8.66 -14.87 -3.58
CA THR A 39 -9.31 -16.01 -2.88
C THR A 39 -9.82 -15.63 -1.49
N ILE A 40 -9.01 -14.92 -0.70
CA ILE A 40 -9.30 -14.61 0.71
C ILE A 40 -9.80 -13.17 0.91
N GLY A 41 -9.60 -12.28 -0.06
CA GLY A 41 -9.93 -10.86 0.07
C GLY A 41 -9.02 -10.11 1.07
N PRO A 42 -9.43 -8.92 1.55
CA PRO A 42 -10.63 -8.14 1.21
C PRO A 42 -10.55 -7.49 -0.18
N LYS A 43 -11.70 -7.32 -0.84
CA LYS A 43 -11.79 -6.59 -2.11
C LYS A 43 -12.39 -5.21 -1.84
N TYR A 44 -11.59 -4.17 -2.03
CA TYR A 44 -12.03 -2.79 -1.90
C TYR A 44 -12.18 -2.14 -3.27
N ASP A 45 -13.18 -1.29 -3.42
CA ASP A 45 -13.21 -0.32 -4.51
C ASP A 45 -12.31 0.86 -4.13
N LEU A 46 -11.03 0.72 -4.48
CA LEU A 46 -10.02 1.73 -4.16
C LEU A 46 -10.29 3.06 -4.89
N VAL A 47 -10.97 3.05 -6.04
CA VAL A 47 -11.29 4.27 -6.78
C VAL A 47 -12.34 5.05 -6.01
N THR A 48 -13.44 4.41 -5.61
CA THR A 48 -14.48 5.07 -4.82
C THR A 48 -13.94 5.59 -3.48
N LEU A 49 -13.12 4.80 -2.77
CA LEU A 49 -12.49 5.25 -1.52
C LEU A 49 -11.55 6.45 -1.74
N TRP A 50 -10.80 6.46 -2.84
CA TRP A 50 -9.92 7.56 -3.20
C TRP A 50 -10.69 8.83 -3.54
N GLU A 51 -11.74 8.74 -4.35
CA GLU A 51 -12.60 9.88 -4.71
C GLU A 51 -13.26 10.51 -3.47
N GLU A 52 -13.73 9.69 -2.52
CA GLU A 52 -14.26 10.19 -1.26
C GLU A 52 -13.19 10.90 -0.41
N HIS A 53 -12.00 10.30 -0.32
CA HIS A 53 -10.87 10.86 0.41
C HIS A 53 -10.46 12.24 -0.14
N ILE A 54 -10.24 12.36 -1.44
CA ILE A 54 -9.83 13.64 -2.06
C ILE A 54 -10.94 14.69 -2.01
N ARG A 55 -12.22 14.27 -2.08
CA ARG A 55 -13.36 15.18 -1.87
C ARG A 55 -13.33 15.78 -0.46
N HIS A 56 -12.98 14.97 0.55
CA HIS A 56 -12.83 15.48 1.92
C HIS A 56 -11.63 16.41 2.08
N GLU A 57 -10.51 16.12 1.41
CA GLU A 57 -9.31 16.95 1.45
C GLU A 57 -9.51 18.31 0.75
N PHE A 58 -10.06 18.31 -0.47
CA PHE A 58 -9.99 19.49 -1.35
C PHE A 58 -11.32 20.23 -1.51
N ASP A 59 -12.46 19.53 -1.53
CA ASP A 59 -13.75 20.17 -1.74
C ASP A 59 -14.36 20.62 -0.41
N THR A 60 -14.52 19.69 0.54
CA THR A 60 -15.14 20.01 1.85
C THR A 60 -14.13 20.53 2.86
N ARG A 61 -12.84 20.24 2.66
CA ARG A 61 -11.73 20.60 3.55
C ARG A 61 -12.00 20.21 5.01
N ASP A 62 -12.49 18.98 5.19
CA ASP A 62 -12.89 18.42 6.48
C ASP A 62 -11.83 17.42 6.95
N VAL A 63 -11.03 17.82 7.93
CA VAL A 63 -9.95 16.99 8.48
C VAL A 63 -10.49 15.75 9.18
N PRO A 64 -11.45 15.82 10.13
CA PRO A 64 -12.07 14.63 10.68
C PRO A 64 -12.57 13.63 9.65
N ALA A 65 -13.25 14.09 8.60
CA ALA A 65 -13.78 13.22 7.56
C ALA A 65 -12.66 12.62 6.69
N THR A 66 -11.65 13.40 6.31
CA THR A 66 -10.43 12.93 5.62
C THR A 66 -9.73 11.82 6.43
N MET A 67 -9.55 12.05 7.73
CA MET A 67 -8.87 11.09 8.62
C MET A 67 -9.68 9.80 8.80
N ALA A 68 -11.01 9.87 8.71
CA ALA A 68 -11.89 8.71 8.81
C ALA A 68 -11.80 7.77 7.60
N THR A 69 -11.38 8.25 6.43
CA THR A 69 -11.14 7.39 5.25
C THR A 69 -9.78 6.70 5.27
N MET A 70 -8.92 7.01 6.26
CA MET A 70 -7.59 6.44 6.38
C MET A 70 -7.56 5.13 7.19
N VAL A 71 -6.49 4.35 7.00
CA VAL A 71 -6.20 3.16 7.82
C VAL A 71 -5.86 3.52 9.27
N ALA A 72 -5.82 2.52 10.16
CA ALA A 72 -5.53 2.71 11.58
C ALA A 72 -4.15 3.36 11.85
N GLU A 73 -3.16 3.03 11.04
CA GLU A 73 -1.79 3.57 11.14
C GLU A 73 -1.40 4.30 9.85
N PRO A 74 -1.95 5.51 9.59
CA PRO A 74 -1.68 6.21 8.35
C PRO A 74 -0.34 6.94 8.39
N TYR A 75 0.27 7.18 7.23
CA TYR A 75 1.40 8.08 7.09
C TYR A 75 1.37 8.77 5.73
N VAL A 76 1.80 10.03 5.70
CA VAL A 76 1.96 10.81 4.46
C VAL A 76 3.29 11.52 4.52
N ASN A 77 4.00 11.53 3.39
CA ASN A 77 5.22 12.29 3.19
C ASN A 77 5.15 13.02 1.85
N HIS A 78 5.07 14.35 1.89
CA HIS A 78 5.29 15.21 0.73
C HIS A 78 6.78 15.21 0.41
N ILE A 79 7.18 14.35 -0.53
CA ILE A 79 8.59 14.11 -0.90
C ILE A 79 9.40 15.39 -1.13
N PRO A 80 8.90 16.44 -1.84
CA PRO A 80 9.71 17.63 -2.12
C PRO A 80 10.07 18.45 -0.88
N THR A 81 9.22 18.44 0.14
CA THR A 81 9.35 19.27 1.35
C THR A 81 9.65 18.45 2.60
N LEU A 82 9.60 17.12 2.50
CA LEU A 82 9.70 16.17 3.61
C LEU A 82 8.71 16.51 4.75
N THR A 83 7.54 17.01 4.40
CA THR A 83 6.46 17.37 5.34
C THR A 83 5.35 16.32 5.34
N GLY A 84 4.65 16.19 6.46
CA GLY A 84 3.56 15.24 6.62
C GLY A 84 3.44 14.79 8.06
N GLY A 85 3.10 13.52 8.27
CA GLY A 85 2.92 12.96 9.61
C GLY A 85 2.82 11.44 9.59
N VAL A 86 3.07 10.84 10.76
CA VAL A 86 2.91 9.41 11.01
C VAL A 86 1.87 9.20 12.13
N GLY A 87 0.93 8.31 11.88
CA GLY A 87 -0.20 8.03 12.76
C GLY A 87 -1.29 9.09 12.68
N GLN A 88 -2.45 8.74 13.25
CA GLN A 88 -3.66 9.55 13.25
C GLN A 88 -3.43 10.96 13.81
N SER A 89 -2.78 11.08 14.97
CA SER A 89 -2.60 12.38 15.63
C SER A 89 -1.69 13.34 14.88
N GLN A 90 -0.57 12.86 14.31
CA GLN A 90 0.35 13.73 13.58
C GLN A 90 -0.25 14.17 12.25
N LEU A 91 -0.94 13.27 11.56
CA LEU A 91 -1.59 13.59 10.28
C LEU A 91 -2.78 14.52 10.45
N ALA A 92 -3.64 14.30 11.44
CA ALA A 92 -4.75 15.22 11.72
C ALA A 92 -4.22 16.64 12.01
N ARG A 93 -3.14 16.76 12.79
CA ARG A 93 -2.46 18.03 13.02
C ARG A 93 -1.88 18.61 11.73
N PHE A 94 -1.20 17.81 10.92
CA PHE A 94 -0.59 18.26 9.68
C PHE A 94 -1.65 18.81 8.71
N TYR A 95 -2.73 18.06 8.49
CA TYR A 95 -3.82 18.51 7.63
C TYR A 95 -4.47 19.78 8.15
N GLN A 96 -4.80 19.83 9.45
CA GLN A 96 -5.48 20.98 10.06
C GLN A 96 -4.71 22.30 9.97
N TYR A 97 -3.38 22.26 10.00
CA TYR A 97 -2.56 23.48 10.11
C TYR A 97 -1.69 23.78 8.90
N HIS A 98 -1.50 22.83 7.97
CA HIS A 98 -0.50 22.96 6.93
C HIS A 98 -0.94 22.51 5.52
N PHE A 99 -2.13 21.91 5.35
CA PHE A 99 -2.53 21.39 4.04
C PHE A 99 -4.00 21.62 3.69
N VAL A 100 -4.94 21.15 4.52
CA VAL A 100 -6.40 21.27 4.34
C VAL A 100 -6.89 22.55 4.99
#